data_AF-A0A7Z0CJY6-F1
#
_entry.id   AF-A0A7Z0CJY6-F1
#
_cell.length_a   1.000
_cell.length_b   1.000
_cell.length_c   1.000
_cell.angle_alpha   90.00
_cell.angle_beta   90.00
_cell.angle_gamma   90.00
#
_symmetry.space_group_name_H-M   'P 1'
#
loop_
_entity.id
_entity.type
_entity.pdbx_description
1 polymer ?
#
loop_
_entity_poly.entity_id
_entity_poly.type
_entity_poly.pdbx_seq_one_letter_code
_entity_poly.pdbx_strand_id
1 'polypeptide(L)'
;MSTEDGHRTGPLAQAGVAIASLAEAWLRDTAYVAVGLLALVTVVCGFAAADDLAYGVLGLVAGLGAFGVPTAAVVRRATASQVWLALLIGAAIGGGGLALILSA
;
A
#
# COMPACT_ATOMS: atom_id res chain seq x y z
N MET A 1 48.51 -16.39 -18.70
CA MET A 1 47.49 -15.65 -19.47
C MET A 1 46.39 -15.31 -18.46
N SER A 2 46.19 -14.02 -18.23
CA SER A 2 45.67 -13.43 -16.98
C SER A 2 44.27 -13.88 -16.57
N THR A 3 44.12 -14.17 -15.28
CA THR A 3 42.87 -14.34 -14.55
C THR A 3 42.54 -13.02 -13.85
N GLU A 4 41.73 -12.14 -14.45
CA GLU A 4 41.42 -10.85 -13.82
C GLU A 4 40.11 -10.19 -14.30
N ASP A 5 39.00 -10.94 -14.35
CA ASP A 5 37.66 -10.41 -14.67
C ASP A 5 36.74 -10.31 -13.44
N GLY A 6 37.31 -10.03 -12.25
CA GLY A 6 36.59 -10.17 -10.97
C GLY A 6 36.20 -8.90 -10.20
N HIS A 7 36.59 -7.68 -10.61
CA HIS A 7 36.66 -6.56 -9.65
C HIS A 7 36.02 -5.21 -10.05
N ARG A 8 35.07 -5.15 -10.98
CA ARG A 8 34.49 -3.84 -11.42
C ARG A 8 32.97 -3.75 -11.52
N THR A 9 32.21 -4.43 -10.66
CA THR A 9 30.94 -3.86 -10.19
C THR A 9 31.29 -2.78 -9.16
N GLY A 10 31.79 -1.63 -9.66
CA GLY A 10 32.44 -0.62 -8.82
C GLY A 10 31.52 -0.06 -7.72
N PRO A 11 32.10 0.61 -6.71
CA PRO A 11 31.37 1.22 -5.58
C PRO A 11 30.17 2.11 -6.00
N LEU A 12 30.18 2.64 -7.23
CA LEU A 12 29.07 3.36 -7.84
C LEU A 12 27.81 2.49 -8.07
N ALA A 13 27.96 1.23 -8.50
CA ALA A 13 26.84 0.31 -8.67
C ALA A 13 26.23 -0.07 -7.30
N GLN A 14 27.07 -0.26 -6.29
CA GLN A 14 26.63 -0.55 -4.92
C GLN A 14 25.92 0.66 -4.29
N ALA A 15 26.42 1.88 -4.52
CA ALA A 15 25.76 3.11 -4.12
C ALA A 15 24.41 3.30 -4.83
N GLY A 16 24.32 2.99 -6.13
CA GLY A 16 23.08 3.05 -6.89
C GLY A 16 21.99 2.12 -6.34
N VAL A 17 22.36 0.89 -5.98
CA VAL A 17 21.42 -0.08 -5.35
C VAL A 17 20.96 0.42 -3.98
N ALA A 18 21.84 1.02 -3.18
CA ALA A 18 21.49 1.57 -1.87
C ALA A 18 20.52 2.77 -1.97
N ILE A 19 20.70 3.64 -2.96
CA ILE A 19 19.78 4.77 -3.20
C ILE A 19 18.43 4.26 -3.71
N ALA A 20 18.42 3.26 -4.59
CA ALA A 20 17.20 2.66 -5.09
C ALA A 20 16.38 1.99 -3.98
N SER A 21 17.03 1.26 -3.06
CA SER A 21 16.34 0.63 -1.93
C SER A 21 15.83 1.65 -0.91
N LEU A 22 16.57 2.75 -0.69
CA LEU A 22 16.10 3.87 0.13
C LEU A 22 14.87 4.53 -0.49
N ALA A 23 14.90 4.83 -1.79
CA ALA A 23 13.77 5.40 -2.51
C ALA A 23 12.54 4.49 -2.47
N GLU A 24 12.73 3.17 -2.63
CA GLU A 24 11.66 2.19 -2.50
C GLU A 24 11.04 2.20 -1.08
N ALA A 25 11.87 2.30 -0.04
CA ALA A 25 11.38 2.37 1.34
C ALA A 25 10.52 3.62 1.58
N TRP A 26 10.97 4.79 1.11
CA TRP A 26 10.21 6.05 1.19
C TRP A 26 8.89 6.00 0.43
N LEU A 27 8.90 5.47 -0.80
CA LEU A 27 7.70 5.29 -1.62
C LEU A 27 6.71 4.36 -0.94
N ARG A 28 7.20 3.25 -0.38
CA ARG A 28 6.37 2.29 0.35
C ARG A 28 5.72 2.95 1.56
N ASP A 29 6.49 3.66 2.39
CA ASP A 29 5.96 4.30 3.60
C ASP A 29 4.90 5.37 3.25
N THR A 30 5.16 6.18 2.23
CA THR A 30 4.19 7.15 1.71
C THR A 30 2.93 6.47 1.19
N ALA A 31 3.06 5.35 0.47
CA ALA A 31 1.92 4.58 -0.03
C ALA A 31 1.09 3.98 1.11
N TYR A 32 1.73 3.49 2.17
CA TYR A 32 1.03 3.02 3.36
C TYR A 32 0.22 4.13 4.03
N VAL A 33 0.81 5.31 4.18
CA VAL A 33 0.10 6.48 4.73
C VAL A 33 -1.07 6.87 3.83
N ALA A 34 -0.89 6.90 2.51
CA ALA A 34 -1.95 7.24 1.57
C ALA A 34 -3.12 6.23 1.61
N VAL A 35 -2.84 4.93 1.64
CA VAL A 35 -3.88 3.89 1.75
C VAL A 35 -4.57 3.93 3.12
N GLY A 36 -3.83 4.21 4.20
CA GLY A 36 -4.41 4.42 5.53
C GLY A 36 -5.32 5.63 5.60
N LEU A 37 -4.94 6.75 4.96
CA LEU A 37 -5.79 7.93 4.84
C LEU A 37 -7.04 7.63 3.99
N LEU A 38 -6.90 6.91 2.88
CA LEU A 38 -8.04 6.49 2.07
C LEU A 38 -9.00 5.61 2.87
N ALA A 39 -8.47 4.67 3.65
CA ALA A 39 -9.26 3.82 4.54
C ALA A 39 -10.05 4.65 5.55
N LEU A 40 -9.41 5.63 6.18
CA LEU A 40 -10.05 6.55 7.12
C LEU A 40 -11.16 7.36 6.44
N VAL A 41 -10.89 7.93 5.26
CA VAL A 41 -11.88 8.69 4.48
C VAL A 41 -13.08 7.79 4.14
N THR A 42 -12.83 6.55 3.71
CA THR A 42 -13.90 5.59 3.37
C THR A 42 -14.79 5.29 4.58
N VAL A 43 -14.19 5.12 5.76
CA VAL A 43 -14.93 4.91 7.01
C VAL A 43 -15.76 6.15 7.38
N VAL A 44 -15.14 7.34 7.35
CA VAL A 44 -15.83 8.60 7.68
C VAL A 44 -16.98 8.85 6.72
N CYS A 45 -16.77 8.66 5.41
CA CYS A 45 -17.83 8.80 4.41
C CYS A 45 -18.96 7.79 4.64
N GLY A 46 -18.65 6.54 5.00
CA GLY A 46 -19.68 5.55 5.31
C GLY A 46 -20.55 5.94 6.50
N PHE A 47 -19.97 6.51 7.55
CA PHE A 47 -20.73 7.05 8.69
C PHE A 47 -21.45 8.36 8.37
N ALA A 48 -20.87 9.24 7.55
CA ALA A 48 -21.48 10.52 7.18
C ALA A 48 -22.66 10.35 6.23
N ALA A 49 -22.63 9.33 5.37
CA ALA A 49 -23.72 8.94 4.48
C ALA A 49 -24.69 7.93 5.13
N ALA A 50 -24.51 7.59 6.42
CA ALA A 50 -25.33 6.61 7.10
C ALA A 50 -26.70 7.17 7.47
N ASP A 51 -27.60 7.27 6.49
CA ASP A 51 -29.05 7.26 6.75
C ASP A 51 -29.53 5.83 7.10
N ASP A 52 -28.73 4.81 6.76
CA ASP A 52 -28.93 3.39 7.08
C ASP A 52 -27.66 2.79 7.71
N LEU A 53 -27.83 1.92 8.70
CA LEU A 53 -26.76 1.16 9.36
C LEU A 53 -25.91 0.39 8.34
N ALA A 54 -26.51 -0.03 7.22
CA ALA A 54 -25.84 -0.74 6.13
C ALA A 54 -24.65 0.04 5.53
N TYR A 55 -24.81 1.36 5.30
CA TYR A 55 -23.75 2.20 4.72
C TYR A 55 -22.61 2.48 5.70
N GLY A 56 -22.93 2.66 6.99
CA GLY A 56 -21.92 2.76 8.04
C GLY A 56 -21.06 1.50 8.15
N VAL A 57 -21.70 0.31 8.12
CA VAL A 57 -20.99 -0.97 8.14
C VAL A 57 -20.15 -1.16 6.87
N LEU A 58 -20.68 -0.82 5.70
CA LEU A 58 -19.95 -0.89 4.42
C LEU A 58 -18.68 -0.03 4.44
N GLY A 59 -18.77 1.22 4.89
CA GLY A 59 -17.60 2.10 4.99
C GLY A 59 -16.55 1.58 5.96
N LEU A 60 -16.99 1.01 7.09
CA LEU A 60 -16.09 0.40 8.08
C LEU A 60 -15.38 -0.84 7.52
N VAL A 61 -16.12 -1.74 6.87
CA VAL A 61 -15.55 -2.96 6.25
C VAL A 61 -14.59 -2.59 5.12
N ALA A 62 -14.96 -1.64 4.26
CA ALA A 62 -14.11 -1.18 3.17
C ALA A 62 -12.83 -0.51 3.69
N GLY A 63 -12.90 0.34 4.72
CA GLY A 63 -11.71 0.94 5.31
C GLY A 63 -10.80 -0.08 6.00
N LEU A 64 -11.36 -1.01 6.77
CA LEU A 64 -10.57 -2.08 7.38
C LEU A 64 -9.93 -2.99 6.34
N GLY A 65 -10.63 -3.31 5.25
CA GLY A 65 -10.06 -4.06 4.13
C GLY A 65 -8.94 -3.30 3.41
N ALA A 66 -9.15 -2.00 3.19
CA ALA A 66 -8.19 -1.11 2.55
C ALA A 66 -6.85 -1.05 3.29
N PHE A 67 -6.89 -0.95 4.62
CA PHE A 67 -5.68 -0.88 5.44
C PHE A 67 -5.14 -2.25 5.90
N GLY A 68 -6.04 -3.20 6.18
CA GLY A 68 -5.71 -4.50 6.73
C GLY A 68 -4.97 -5.41 5.74
N VAL A 69 -5.35 -5.40 4.46
CA VAL A 69 -4.70 -6.22 3.42
C VAL A 69 -3.21 -5.85 3.24
N PRO A 70 -2.84 -4.57 3.05
CA PRO A 70 -1.43 -4.14 3.02
C PRO A 70 -0.66 -4.47 4.30
N THR A 71 -1.28 -4.29 5.47
CA THR A 71 -0.62 -4.49 6.76
C THR A 71 -0.32 -5.97 7.00
N ALA A 72 -1.26 -6.86 6.68
CA ALA A 72 -1.08 -8.29 6.78
C ALA A 72 0.05 -8.81 5.88
N ALA A 73 0.21 -8.25 4.67
CA ALA A 73 1.30 -8.60 3.77
C ALA A 73 2.68 -8.27 4.37
N VAL A 74 2.82 -7.09 5.00
CA VAL A 74 4.10 -6.69 5.65
C VAL A 74 4.41 -7.54 6.87
N VAL A 75 3.42 -7.79 7.74
CA VAL A 75 3.62 -8.63 8.93
C VAL A 75 4.10 -10.04 8.55
N ARG A 76 3.61 -10.57 7.42
CA ARG A 76 4.01 -11.88 6.89
C ARG A 76 5.37 -11.90 6.20
N ARG A 77 6.13 -10.79 6.20
CA ARG A 77 7.40 -10.64 5.47
C ARG A 77 7.25 -11.03 3.99
N ALA A 78 6.13 -10.64 3.38
CA ALA A 78 5.85 -10.88 1.98
C ALA A 78 6.92 -10.23 1.08
N THR A 79 7.10 -10.77 -0.13
CA THR A 79 8.03 -10.18 -1.10
C THR A 79 7.59 -8.76 -1.47
N ALA A 80 8.52 -7.92 -1.94
CA ALA A 80 8.22 -6.53 -2.31
C ALA A 80 7.04 -6.43 -3.30
N SER A 81 6.95 -7.34 -4.27
CA SER A 81 5.83 -7.41 -5.21
C SER A 81 4.49 -7.74 -4.55
N GLN A 82 4.49 -8.63 -3.55
CA GLN A 82 3.28 -8.97 -2.79
C GLN A 82 2.82 -7.80 -1.92
N VAL A 83 3.74 -7.04 -1.34
CA VAL A 83 3.43 -5.80 -0.59
C VAL A 83 2.80 -4.76 -1.51
N TRP A 84 3.37 -4.54 -2.69
CA TRP A 84 2.78 -3.64 -3.70
C TRP A 84 1.40 -4.09 -4.18
N LEU A 85 1.21 -5.38 -4.44
CA LEU A 85 -0.10 -5.94 -4.78
C LEU A 85 -1.11 -5.73 -3.63
N ALA A 86 -0.69 -5.93 -2.38
CA ALA A 86 -1.55 -5.72 -1.24
C ALA A 86 -1.95 -4.25 -1.07
N LEU A 87 -1.02 -3.30 -1.32
CA LEU A 87 -1.32 -1.87 -1.38
C LEU A 87 -2.33 -1.53 -2.48
N LEU A 88 -2.18 -2.12 -3.68
CA LEU A 88 -3.13 -1.91 -4.78
C LEU A 88 -4.51 -2.48 -4.47
N ILE A 89 -4.59 -3.67 -3.89
CA ILE A 89 -5.85 -4.27 -3.44
C ILE A 89 -6.49 -3.39 -2.36
N GLY A 90 -5.70 -2.92 -1.40
CA GLY A 90 -6.18 -2.03 -0.35
C GLY A 90 -6.77 -0.73 -0.92
N ALA A 91 -6.05 -0.09 -1.85
CA ALA A 91 -6.53 1.09 -2.55
C ALA A 91 -7.81 0.83 -3.36
N ALA A 92 -7.91 -0.31 -4.04
CA ALA A 92 -9.09 -0.70 -4.82
C ALA A 92 -10.32 -0.95 -3.92
N ILE A 93 -10.14 -1.59 -2.77
CA ILE A 93 -11.23 -1.82 -1.79
C ILE A 93 -11.71 -0.48 -1.22
N GLY A 94 -10.78 0.39 -0.79
CA GLY A 94 -11.13 1.70 -0.24
C GLY A 94 -11.81 2.59 -1.28
N GLY A 95 -11.23 2.71 -2.47
CA GLY A 95 -11.79 3.49 -3.57
C GLY A 95 -13.15 2.96 -4.06
N GLY A 96 -13.30 1.64 -4.16
CA GLY A 96 -14.56 1.01 -4.55
C GLY A 96 -15.64 1.17 -3.48
N GLY A 97 -15.30 1.01 -2.20
CA GLY A 97 -16.22 1.27 -1.10
C GLY A 97 -16.69 2.73 -1.06
N LEU A 98 -15.75 3.67 -1.23
CA LEU A 98 -16.07 5.09 -1.32
C LEU A 98 -16.96 5.41 -2.52
N ALA A 99 -16.69 4.84 -3.69
CA ALA A 99 -17.51 5.04 -4.88
C ALA A 99 -18.95 4.54 -4.68
N LEU A 100 -19.13 3.38 -4.05
CA LEU A 100 -20.45 2.85 -3.72
C LEU A 100 -21.21 3.75 -2.75
N ILE A 101 -20.54 4.24 -1.70
CA ILE A 101 -21.13 5.15 -0.71
C ILE A 101 -21.56 6.47 -1.35
N LEU A 102 -20.77 7.02 -2.28
CA LEU A 102 -21.08 8.28 -2.95
C LEU A 102 -22.14 8.16 -4.06
N SER A 103 -22.44 6.93 -4.50
CA SER A 103 -23.46 6.65 -5.51
C SER A 103 -24.84 6.30 -4.94
N ALA A 104 -24.91 6.13 -3.62
CA ALA A 104 -26.13 5.90 -2.86
C ALA A 104 -26.83 7.23 -2.54
#